data_AF-A0A2P7B601-F1
#
_entry.id   AF-A0A2P7B601-F1
#
_cell.length_a   1.000
_cell.length_b   1.000
_cell.length_c   1.000
_cell.angle_alpha   90.00
_cell.angle_beta   90.00
_cell.angle_gamma   90.00
#
_symmetry.space_group_name_H-M   'P 1'
#
loop_
_entity.id
_entity.type
_entity.pdbx_description
1 polymer ?
#
loop_
_entity_poly.entity_id
_entity_poly.type
_entity_poly.pdbx_seq_one_letter_code
_entity_poly.pdbx_strand_id
1 'polypeptide(L)' 'MTNKERKIPSGLVRTTKVVWTVSVIAIATVLGAMFGWENHGLIGAIALGIVGFVVGVFASSPSILLQLLS' A
#
# COMPACT_ATOMS: atom_id res chain seq x y z
N MET A 1 21.84 30.54 14.35
CA MET A 1 20.71 29.59 14.27
C MET A 1 21.25 28.19 14.05
N THR A 2 21.35 27.38 15.09
CA THR A 2 21.89 26.01 15.00
C THR A 2 20.85 25.10 14.36
N ASN A 3 21.05 24.75 13.09
CA ASN A 3 20.24 23.78 12.38
C ASN A 3 20.57 22.39 12.95
N LYS A 4 19.79 21.94 13.95
CA LYS A 4 19.87 20.56 14.46
C LYS A 4 19.35 19.66 13.35
N GLU A 5 20.26 19.10 12.57
CA GLU A 5 19.94 18.01 11.66
C GLU A 5 19.19 16.94 12.44
N ARG A 6 17.88 16.83 12.19
CA ARG A 6 17.07 15.78 12.81
C ARG A 6 17.56 14.47 12.24
N LYS A 7 18.52 13.83 12.93
CA LYS A 7 18.89 12.44 12.70
C LYS A 7 17.68 11.60 13.03
N ILE A 8 16.76 11.46 12.08
CA ILE A 8 15.65 10.52 12.24
C ILE A 8 16.30 9.14 12.29
N PRO A 9 16.10 8.38 13.38
CA PRO A 9 16.66 7.05 13.47
C PRO A 9 16.16 6.24 12.27
N SER A 10 17.09 5.67 11.50
CA SER A 10 16.79 4.90 10.29
C SER A 10 15.79 3.76 10.55
N GLY A 11 15.78 3.24 11.78
CA GLY A 11 14.77 2.30 12.26
C GLY A 11 13.35 2.85 12.21
N LEU A 12 13.10 4.08 12.66
CA LEU A 12 11.76 4.68 12.69
C LEU A 12 11.22 4.90 11.27
N VAL A 13 12.06 5.37 10.35
CA VAL A 13 11.69 5.52 8.93
C VAL A 13 11.32 4.17 8.32
N ARG A 14 12.06 3.12 8.64
CA ARG A 14 11.80 1.76 8.17
C ARG A 14 10.47 1.24 8.72
N THR A 15 10.22 1.39 10.02
CA THR A 15 8.97 0.94 10.64
C THR A 15 7.77 1.67 10.06
N THR A 16 7.86 2.99 9.89
CA THR A 16 6.79 3.78 9.26
C THR A 16 6.52 3.33 7.83
N LYS A 17 7.56 3.06 7.04
CA LYS A 17 7.38 2.51 5.67
C LYS A 17 6.70 1.14 5.67
N VAL A 18 7.09 0.25 6.59
CA VAL A 18 6.47 -1.08 6.70
C VAL A 18 5.00 -0.96 7.10
N VAL A 19 4.70 -0.18 8.15
CA VAL A 19 3.33 0.05 8.62
C VAL A 19 2.48 0.67 7.51
N TRP A 20 3.02 1.66 6.80
CA TRP A 20 2.34 2.28 5.65
C TRP A 20 2.02 1.28 4.54
N THR A 21 3.01 0.47 4.17
CA THR A 21 2.86 -0.56 3.13
C THR A 21 1.80 -1.58 3.49
N VAL A 22 1.84 -2.10 4.72
CA VAL A 22 0.87 -3.08 5.22
C VAL A 22 -0.54 -2.49 5.25
N SER A 23 -0.71 -1.25 5.71
CA SER A 23 -2.00 -0.57 5.73
C SER A 23 -2.59 -0.38 4.34
N VAL A 24 -1.80 0.09 3.36
CA VAL A 24 -2.25 0.29 1.98
C VAL A 24 -2.66 -1.02 1.33
N ILE A 25 -1.84 -2.07 1.48
CA ILE A 25 -2.13 -3.40 0.97
C ILE A 25 -3.42 -3.96 1.57
N ALA A 26 -3.59 -3.85 2.90
CA ALA A 26 -4.76 -4.36 3.59
C ALA A 26 -6.04 -3.67 3.12
N ILE A 27 -6.05 -2.34 3.02
CA ILE A 27 -7.22 -1.57 2.56
C ILE A 27 -7.56 -1.94 1.10
N ALA A 28 -6.56 -1.97 0.22
CA ALA A 28 -6.77 -2.33 -1.19
C ALA A 28 -7.29 -3.75 -1.35
N THR A 29 -6.78 -4.70 -0.55
CA THR A 29 -7.22 -6.10 -0.57
C THR A 29 -8.65 -6.24 -0.06
N VAL A 30 -9.00 -5.58 1.05
CA VAL A 30 -10.36 -5.63 1.60
C VAL A 30 -11.37 -5.02 0.64
N LEU A 31 -11.08 -3.85 0.06
CA LEU A 31 -11.94 -3.22 -0.93
C LEU A 31 -12.11 -4.12 -2.16
N GLY A 32 -11.02 -4.65 -2.70
CA GLY A 32 -11.06 -5.57 -3.83
C GLY A 32 -11.89 -6.82 -3.53
N ALA A 33 -11.70 -7.42 -2.35
CA ALA A 33 -12.46 -8.59 -1.93
C ALA A 33 -13.96 -8.29 -1.75
N MET A 34 -14.31 -7.15 -1.15
CA MET A 34 -15.71 -6.73 -0.97
C MET A 34 -16.41 -6.49 -2.31
N PHE A 35 -15.80 -5.69 -3.20
CA PHE A 35 -16.36 -5.44 -4.53
C PHE A 35 -16.45 -6.71 -5.37
N GLY A 36 -15.43 -7.58 -5.29
CA GLY A 36 -15.42 -8.85 -6.01
C GLY A 36 -16.45 -9.84 -5.49
N TRP A 37 -16.67 -9.88 -4.18
CA TRP A 37 -17.71 -10.70 -3.57
C TRP A 37 -19.11 -10.26 -4.01
N GLU A 38 -19.36 -8.95 -3.98
CA GLU A 38 -20.66 -8.38 -4.33
C GLU A 38 -21.01 -8.58 -5.81
N ASN A 39 -20.05 -8.45 -6.72
CA ASN A 39 -20.29 -8.54 -8.16
C ASN A 39 -20.14 -9.96 -8.74
N HIS A 40 -19.28 -10.80 -8.15
CA HIS A 40 -18.83 -12.05 -8.77
C HIS A 40 -18.69 -13.22 -7.77
N GLY A 41 -19.08 -13.05 -6.51
CA GLY A 41 -18.98 -14.08 -5.47
C GLY A 41 -17.53 -14.43 -5.09
N LEU A 42 -17.31 -15.67 -4.64
CA LEU A 42 -16.03 -16.11 -4.07
C LEU A 42 -14.83 -15.93 -5.02
N ILE A 43 -15.00 -16.20 -6.31
CA ILE A 43 -13.93 -16.10 -7.31
C ILE A 43 -13.56 -14.63 -7.54
N GLY A 44 -14.54 -13.74 -7.59
CA GLY A 44 -14.31 -12.30 -7.68
C GLY A 44 -13.55 -11.74 -6.49
N ALA A 45 -13.91 -12.17 -5.28
CA ALA A 45 -13.24 -11.73 -4.07
C ALA A 45 -11.76 -12.13 -4.05
N ILE A 46 -11.43 -13.35 -4.49
CA ILE A 46 -10.04 -13.83 -4.58
C ILE A 46 -9.28 -13.08 -5.68
N ALA A 47 -9.88 -12.94 -6.87
CA ALA A 47 -9.23 -12.28 -8.00
C ALA A 47 -8.95 -10.79 -7.71
N LEU A 48 -9.95 -10.04 -7.24
CA LEU A 48 -9.80 -8.62 -6.93
C LEU A 48 -9.01 -8.37 -5.64
N GLY A 49 -9.02 -9.31 -4.68
CA GLY A 49 -8.12 -9.29 -3.53
C GLY A 49 -6.64 -9.41 -3.93
N ILE A 50 -6.31 -10.30 -4.88
CA ILE A 50 -4.95 -10.43 -5.42
C ILE A 50 -4.55 -9.18 -6.21
N VAL A 51 -5.46 -8.65 -7.05
CA VAL A 51 -5.20 -7.40 -7.78
C VAL A 51 -4.97 -6.24 -6.81
N GLY A 52 -5.79 -6.11 -5.77
CA GLY A 52 -5.63 -5.09 -4.72
C GLY A 52 -4.30 -5.22 -3.96
N PHE A 53 -3.87 -6.45 -3.66
CA PHE A 53 -2.55 -6.72 -3.07
C PHE A 53 -1.42 -6.26 -4.00
N VAL A 54 -1.46 -6.65 -5.27
CA VAL A 54 -0.43 -6.30 -6.26
C VAL A 54 -0.38 -4.77 -6.44
N VAL A 55 -1.53 -4.11 -6.66
CA VAL A 55 -1.62 -2.65 -6.78
C VAL A 55 -1.14 -1.97 -5.49
N GLY A 56 -1.49 -2.49 -4.31
CA GLY A 56 -1.04 -1.97 -3.02
C GLY A 56 0.48 -2.06 -2.85
N VAL A 57 1.11 -3.15 -3.31
CA VAL A 57 2.57 -3.30 -3.35
C VAL A 57 3.19 -2.27 -4.29
N PHE A 58 2.64 -2.08 -5.49
CA PHE A 58 3.13 -1.06 -6.42
C PHE A 58 2.96 0.37 -5.86
N ALA A 59 1.82 0.66 -5.22
CA ALA A 59 1.55 1.93 -4.56
C ALA A 59 2.43 2.17 -3.32
N SER A 60 2.94 1.11 -2.69
CA SER A 60 3.92 1.25 -1.59
C SER A 60 5.31 1.69 -2.07
N SER A 61 5.58 1.59 -3.38
CA SER A 61 6.82 2.04 -3.98
C SER A 61 6.71 3.51 -4.45
N PRO A 62 7.44 4.45 -3.82
CA PRO A 62 7.32 5.89 -4.13
C PRO A 62 7.66 6.23 -5.58
N SER A 63 8.53 5.45 -6.23
CA SER A 63 8.94 5.67 -7.63
C SER A 63 7.85 5.34 -8.63
N ILE A 64 7.00 4.34 -8.35
CA ILE A 64 5.93 3.90 -9.26
C ILE A 64 4.71 4.82 -9.13
N LEU A 65 4.39 5.28 -7.92
CA LEU A 65 3.41 6.34 -7.71
C LEU A 65 3.79 7.63 -8.46
N LEU A 66 5.07 8.02 -8.42
CA LEU A 66 5.56 9.19 -9.13
C LEU A 66 5.54 9.03 -10.65
N GLN A 67 5.77 7.83 -11.18
CA GLN A 67 5.67 7.56 -12.62
C GLN A 67 4.23 7.50 -13.12
N LEU A 68 3.28 7.02 -12.32
CA LEU A 68 1.87 6.96 -12.70
C LEU A 68 1.18 8.34 -12.64
N LEU A 69 1.69 9.25 -11.80
CA LEU A 69 1.20 10.61 -11.67
C LEU A 69 1.88 11.60 -12.64
N SER A 70 2.91 11.15 -13.35
CA SER A 70 3.61 11.89 -14.42
C SER A 70 2.92 11.69 -15.77
#